data_AF-A0A164J3U9-F1
#
_entry.id   AF-A0A164J3U9-F1
#
_cell.length_a   1.000
_cell.length_b   1.000
_cell.length_c   1.000
_cell.angle_alpha   90.00
_cell.angle_beta   90.00
_cell.angle_gamma   90.00
#
_symmetry.space_group_name_H-M   'P 1'
#
loop_
_entity.id
_entity.type
_entity.pdbx_description
1 polymer ?
#
loop_
_entity_poly.entity_id
_entity_poly.type
_entity_poly.pdbx_seq_one_letter_code
_entity_poly.pdbx_strand_id
1 'polypeptide(L)'
;GEPITCPNEKATIFLDTFFDRSDTQPAKNKYLEEQIYKAITCNQPNPLNSPITLNEIEESLRHLKSNATGLDLTHNKMITNLNKENREHMRRMFNTLLDHGEVPLEWKESVIIPIPKP
;
A
#
# COMPACT_ATOMS: atom_id res chain seq x y z
N GLY A 1 -26.59 -11.89 -7.83
CA GLY A 1 -26.28 -10.68 -8.60
C GLY A 1 -25.11 -11.00 -9.51
N GLU A 2 -25.15 -10.54 -10.75
CA GLU A 2 -24.02 -10.72 -11.67
C GLU A 2 -22.79 -9.92 -11.19
N PRO A 3 -21.57 -10.46 -11.34
CA PRO A 3 -20.36 -9.76 -10.95
C PRO A 3 -20.07 -8.60 -11.91
N ILE A 4 -20.03 -7.40 -11.35
CA ILE A 4 -19.71 -6.18 -12.11
C ILE A 4 -18.20 -6.14 -12.34
N THR A 5 -17.76 -6.05 -13.59
CA THR A 5 -16.34 -6.08 -13.96
C THR A 5 -15.80 -4.69 -14.33
N CYS A 6 -16.67 -3.78 -14.77
CA CYS A 6 -16.30 -2.44 -15.22
C CYS A 6 -15.94 -1.50 -14.06
N PRO A 7 -14.74 -0.88 -14.04
CA PRO A 7 -14.32 0.03 -12.98
C PRO A 7 -15.24 1.25 -12.76
N ASN A 8 -15.75 1.84 -13.84
CA ASN A 8 -16.66 2.99 -13.75
C ASN A 8 -17.99 2.61 -13.10
N GLU A 9 -18.50 1.42 -13.41
CA GLU A 9 -19.77 0.93 -12.87
C GLU A 9 -19.62 0.60 -11.37
N LYS A 10 -18.50 -0.01 -10.98
CA LYS A 10 -18.13 -0.21 -9.57
C LYS A 10 -18.06 1.12 -8.80
N ALA A 11 -17.38 2.13 -9.36
CA ALA A 11 -17.26 3.44 -8.74
C ALA A 11 -18.63 4.13 -8.57
N THR A 12 -19.49 4.03 -9.58
CA THR A 12 -20.84 4.62 -9.56
C THR A 12 -21.71 3.99 -8.48
N ILE A 13 -21.71 2.65 -8.37
CA ILE A 13 -22.49 1.93 -7.36
C ILE A 13 -21.95 2.19 -5.97
N PHE A 14 -20.63 2.25 -5.80
CA PHE A 14 -20.03 2.61 -4.52
C PHE A 14 -20.48 4.00 -4.07
N LEU A 15 -20.47 4.99 -4.97
CA LEU A 15 -20.96 6.32 -4.68
C LEU A 15 -22.44 6.30 -4.28
N ASP A 16 -23.28 5.59 -5.01
CA ASP A 16 -24.73 5.51 -4.75
C ASP A 16 -25.07 4.79 -3.44
N THR A 17 -24.28 3.78 -3.08
CA THR A 17 -24.51 2.95 -1.89
C THR A 17 -24.05 3.64 -0.61
N PHE A 18 -22.91 4.34 -0.65
CA PHE A 18 -22.24 4.86 0.54
C PHE A 18 -22.34 6.38 0.71
N PHE A 19 -22.71 7.12 -0.33
CA PHE A 19 -22.87 8.57 -0.26
C PHE A 19 -24.29 8.95 -0.68
N ASP A 20 -24.98 9.69 0.18
CA ASP A 20 -26.29 10.24 -0.13
C ASP A 20 -26.12 11.29 -1.24
N ARG A 21 -26.71 11.07 -2.42
CA ARG A 21 -26.65 11.96 -3.60
C ARG A 21 -27.42 13.27 -3.39
N SER A 22 -27.35 13.85 -2.20
CA SER A 22 -27.84 15.18 -1.90
C SER A 22 -26.95 16.22 -2.60
N ASP A 23 -27.16 16.40 -3.91
CA ASP A 23 -26.77 17.54 -4.77
C ASP A 23 -25.44 18.26 -4.47
N THR A 24 -24.48 17.54 -3.90
CA THR A 24 -23.13 18.01 -3.69
C THR A 24 -22.39 17.50 -4.89
N GLN A 25 -22.48 18.28 -5.97
CA GLN A 25 -21.39 18.33 -6.94
C GLN A 25 -20.11 18.29 -6.10
N PRO A 26 -19.24 17.26 -6.28
CA PRO A 26 -18.08 17.09 -5.43
C PRO A 26 -17.40 18.44 -5.44
N ALA A 27 -17.32 19.10 -4.28
CA ALA A 27 -16.89 20.48 -4.21
C ALA A 27 -15.59 20.56 -5.01
N LYS A 28 -15.63 21.23 -6.17
CA LYS A 28 -14.48 21.28 -7.08
C LYS A 28 -13.40 22.01 -6.34
N ASN A 29 -12.57 21.23 -5.66
CA ASN A 29 -11.48 21.77 -4.90
C ASN A 29 -10.38 22.04 -5.90
N LYS A 30 -10.42 23.24 -6.46
CA LYS A 30 -9.48 23.70 -7.48
C LYS A 30 -8.02 23.42 -7.09
N TYR A 31 -7.70 23.54 -5.81
CA TYR A 31 -6.39 23.19 -5.28
C TYR A 31 -6.07 21.69 -5.42
N LEU A 32 -7.01 20.80 -5.06
CA LEU A 32 -6.82 19.36 -5.25
C LEU A 32 -6.76 18.98 -6.74
N GLU A 33 -7.58 19.59 -7.60
CA GLU A 33 -7.54 19.37 -9.06
C GLU A 33 -6.18 19.79 -9.65
N GLU A 34 -5.65 20.95 -9.26
CA GLU A 34 -4.33 21.41 -9.66
C GLU A 34 -3.22 20.48 -9.16
N GLN A 35 -3.31 19.97 -7.92
CA GLN A 35 -2.37 19.00 -7.36
C GLN A 35 -2.40 17.66 -8.11
N ILE A 36 -3.60 17.15 -8.41
CA ILE A 36 -3.79 15.90 -9.17
C ILE A 36 -3.23 16.07 -10.57
N TYR A 37 -3.59 17.16 -11.27
CA TYR A 37 -3.10 17.43 -12.62
C TYR A 37 -1.57 17.55 -12.63
N LYS A 38 -0.99 18.27 -11.67
CA LYS A 38 0.46 18.36 -11.50
C LYS A 38 1.08 16.99 -11.25
N ALA A 39 0.49 16.14 -10.41
CA ALA A 39 1.01 14.80 -10.14
C ALA A 39 0.98 13.90 -11.39
N ILE A 40 -0.08 13.99 -12.21
CA ILE A 40 -0.22 13.24 -13.46
C ILE A 40 0.75 13.74 -14.54
N THR A 41 0.95 15.06 -14.63
CA THR A 41 1.78 15.69 -15.67
C THR A 41 3.25 15.87 -15.28
N CYS A 42 3.59 15.65 -14.02
CA CYS A 42 4.97 15.73 -13.55
C CYS A 42 5.80 14.62 -14.18
N ASN A 43 6.62 15.00 -15.15
CA ASN A 43 7.56 14.09 -15.82
C ASN A 43 8.86 13.86 -15.02
N GLN A 44 8.94 14.40 -13.80
CA GLN A 44 10.06 14.15 -12.90
C GLN A 44 9.79 12.86 -12.12
N PRO A 45 10.73 11.91 -12.12
CA PRO A 45 10.58 10.69 -11.35
C PRO A 45 10.48 11.04 -9.85
N ASN A 46 9.44 10.55 -9.19
CA ASN A 46 9.34 10.67 -7.74
C ASN A 46 10.49 9.87 -7.11
N PRO A 47 11.31 10.45 -6.22
CA PRO A 47 12.38 9.73 -5.54
C PRO A 47 11.91 8.44 -4.85
N LEU A 48 10.67 8.41 -4.36
CA LEU A 48 10.04 7.24 -3.74
C LEU A 48 9.82 6.06 -4.71
N ASN A 49 9.83 6.32 -6.02
CA ASN A 49 9.74 5.29 -7.06
C ASN A 49 11.14 4.83 -7.52
N SER A 50 12.21 5.30 -6.88
CA SER A 50 13.57 4.81 -7.17
C SER A 50 13.74 3.40 -6.61
N PRO A 51 14.65 2.59 -7.18
CA PRO A 51 14.95 1.28 -6.64
C PRO A 51 15.40 1.34 -5.18
N ILE A 52 14.81 0.47 -4.36
CA ILE A 52 15.14 0.30 -2.94
C ILE A 52 16.58 -0.20 -2.82
N THR A 53 17.36 0.53 -2.03
CA THR A 53 18.76 0.27 -1.73
C THR A 53 18.92 -0.70 -0.57
N LEU A 54 20.11 -1.30 -0.46
CA LEU A 54 20.42 -2.16 0.68
C LEU A 54 20.48 -1.35 1.99
N ASN A 55 20.90 -0.08 1.94
CA ASN A 55 20.94 0.77 3.12
C ASN A 55 19.55 1.04 3.69
N GLU A 56 18.54 1.24 2.83
CA GLU A 56 17.14 1.40 3.26
C GLU A 56 16.61 0.13 3.92
N ILE A 57 16.97 -1.06 3.42
CA ILE A 57 16.63 -2.34 4.09
C ILE A 57 17.26 -2.39 5.48
N GLU A 58 18.55 -2.09 5.57
CA GLU A 58 19.29 -2.09 6.84
C GLU A 58 18.72 -1.07 7.85
N GLU A 59 18.39 0.13 7.40
CA GLU A 59 17.73 1.16 8.21
C GLU A 59 16.34 0.72 8.67
N SER A 60 15.55 0.12 7.77
CA SER A 60 14.22 -0.37 8.08
C SER A 60 14.26 -1.48 9.13
N LEU A 61 15.21 -2.41 9.02
CA LEU A 61 15.38 -3.48 10.00
C LEU A 61 15.81 -2.95 11.38
N ARG A 62 16.64 -1.89 11.45
CA ARG A 62 17.02 -1.27 12.72
C ARG A 62 15.86 -0.65 13.47
N HIS A 63 14.88 -0.11 12.74
CA HIS A 63 13.71 0.56 13.32
C HIS A 63 12.47 -0.34 13.37
N LEU A 64 12.60 -1.62 12.99
CA LEU A 64 11.49 -2.55 12.92
C LEU A 64 10.98 -2.90 14.32
N LYS A 65 9.77 -2.41 14.64
CA LYS A 65 9.13 -2.68 15.94
C LYS A 65 8.68 -4.13 16.04
N SER A 66 8.76 -4.69 17.24
CA SER A 66 8.22 -6.01 17.56
C SER A 66 6.70 -5.92 17.75
N ASN A 67 5.94 -6.24 16.71
CA ASN A 67 4.47 -6.21 16.71
C ASN A 67 3.90 -7.63 16.56
N ALA A 68 2.57 -7.75 16.64
CA ALA A 68 1.87 -8.99 16.32
C ALA A 68 2.23 -9.50 14.92
N THR A 69 2.28 -10.82 14.77
CA THR A 69 2.58 -11.49 13.49
C THR A 69 1.38 -11.41 12.55
N GLY A 70 1.64 -11.55 11.25
CA GLY A 70 0.60 -11.82 10.26
C GLY A 70 0.07 -13.25 10.33
N LEU A 71 -0.71 -13.64 9.32
CA LEU A 71 -1.23 -14.99 9.13
C LEU A 71 -0.13 -16.05 8.96
N ASP A 72 1.04 -15.62 8.49
CA ASP A 72 2.22 -16.45 8.27
C ASP A 72 3.00 -16.77 9.56
N LEU A 73 2.62 -16.16 10.69
CA LEU A 73 3.31 -16.28 11.98
C LEU A 73 4.79 -15.84 11.95
N THR A 74 5.22 -15.13 10.90
CA THR A 74 6.58 -14.60 10.82
C THR A 74 6.68 -13.37 11.71
N HIS A 75 7.51 -13.47 12.74
CA HIS A 75 7.74 -12.37 13.67
C HIS A 75 8.84 -11.45 13.17
N ASN A 76 8.68 -10.14 13.37
CA ASN A 76 9.65 -9.13 12.94
C ASN A 76 11.09 -9.40 13.44
N LYS A 77 11.23 -10.01 14.62
CA LYS A 77 12.54 -10.48 15.14
C LYS A 77 13.22 -11.54 14.27
N MET A 78 12.46 -12.41 13.60
CA MET A 78 13.01 -13.38 12.66
C MET A 78 13.61 -12.67 11.44
N ILE A 79 12.90 -11.65 10.96
CA ILE A 79 13.30 -10.82 9.82
C ILE A 79 14.58 -10.05 10.15
N THR A 80 14.69 -9.48 11.35
CA THR A 80 15.92 -8.78 11.77
C THR A 80 17.14 -9.71 11.88
N ASN A 81 16.93 -11.00 12.09
CA ASN A 81 17.99 -12.00 12.21
C ASN A 81 18.47 -12.57 10.88
N LEU A 82 17.89 -12.15 9.75
CA LEU A 82 18.34 -12.59 8.43
C LEU A 82 19.80 -12.19 8.20
N ASN A 83 20.55 -13.10 7.58
CA ASN A 83 21.92 -12.83 7.15
C ASN A 83 21.94 -11.83 5.97
N LYS A 84 23.14 -11.32 5.64
CA LYS A 84 23.32 -10.33 4.57
C LYS A 84 22.80 -10.80 3.22
N GLU A 85 23.00 -12.07 2.90
CA GLU A 85 22.54 -12.66 1.64
C GLU A 85 21.01 -12.66 1.55
N ASN A 86 20.31 -13.05 2.61
CA ASN A 86 18.85 -13.07 2.68
C ASN A 86 18.27 -11.65 2.64
N ARG A 87 18.96 -10.66 3.24
CA ARG A 87 18.57 -9.25 3.14
C ARG A 87 18.70 -8.72 1.70
N GLU A 88 19.72 -9.16 0.96
CA GLU A 88 19.85 -8.83 -0.46
C GLU A 88 18.75 -9.49 -1.30
N HIS A 89 18.38 -10.74 -1.00
CA HIS A 89 17.23 -11.38 -1.65
C HIS A 89 15.92 -10.62 -1.37
N MET A 90 15.70 -10.20 -0.12
CA MET A 90 14.56 -9.38 0.26
C MET A 90 14.54 -8.04 -0.51
N ARG A 91 15.69 -7.38 -0.64
CA ARG A 91 15.81 -6.14 -1.45
C ARG A 91 15.38 -6.36 -2.90
N ARG A 92 15.82 -7.46 -3.52
CA ARG A 92 15.45 -7.80 -4.91
C ARG A 92 13.96 -8.10 -5.04
N MET A 93 13.41 -8.86 -4.09
CA MET A 93 11.98 -9.15 -4.03
C MET A 93 11.17 -7.85 -3.97
N PHE A 94 11.45 -6.94 -3.04
CA PHE A 94 10.71 -5.68 -2.93
C PHE A 94 10.84 -4.79 -4.17
N ASN A 95 12.02 -4.72 -4.80
CA ASN A 95 12.19 -4.00 -6.06
C ASN A 95 11.39 -4.61 -7.20
N THR A 96 11.26 -5.94 -7.24
CA THR A 96 10.42 -6.63 -8.23
C THR A 96 8.95 -6.25 -8.04
N LEU A 97 8.47 -6.23 -6.79
CA LEU A 97 7.10 -5.80 -6.48
C LEU A 97 6.87 -4.32 -6.85
N LEU A 98 7.86 -3.46 -6.60
CA LEU A 98 7.79 -2.03 -6.91
C LEU A 98 7.74 -1.78 -8.43
N ASP A 99 8.54 -2.49 -9.21
CA ASP A 99 8.61 -2.36 -10.67
C ASP A 99 7.31 -2.84 -11.35
N HIS A 100 6.75 -3.95 -10.87
CA HIS A 100 5.52 -4.52 -11.43
C HIS A 100 4.24 -3.90 -10.86
N GLY A 101 4.30 -3.25 -9.69
CA GLY A 101 3.12 -2.70 -9.02
C GLY A 101 2.17 -3.78 -8.47
N GLU A 102 2.66 -4.99 -8.26
CA GLU A 102 1.89 -6.14 -7.82
C GLU A 102 2.44 -6.72 -6.50
N VAL A 103 1.55 -7.21 -5.64
CA VAL A 103 1.89 -7.85 -4.36
C VAL A 103 1.06 -9.12 -4.18
N PRO A 104 1.55 -10.11 -3.39
CA PRO A 104 0.77 -11.30 -3.06
C PRO A 104 -0.61 -10.96 -2.51
N LEU A 105 -1.62 -11.77 -2.86
CA LEU A 105 -3.00 -11.52 -2.44
C LEU A 105 -3.14 -11.60 -0.91
N GLU A 106 -2.39 -12.51 -0.31
CA GLU A 106 -2.33 -12.78 1.12
C GLU A 106 -1.86 -11.54 1.92
N TRP A 107 -1.07 -10.66 1.30
CA TRP A 107 -0.64 -9.40 1.95
C TRP A 107 -1.78 -8.37 2.06
N LYS A 108 -2.89 -8.60 1.35
CA LYS A 108 -4.11 -7.78 1.43
C LYS A 108 -5.11 -8.32 2.45
N GLU A 109 -4.77 -9.41 3.15
CA GLU A 109 -5.57 -10.03 4.19
C GLU A 109 -5.06 -9.65 5.59
N SER A 110 -5.95 -9.60 6.59
CA SER A 110 -5.57 -9.32 7.98
C SER A 110 -6.48 -10.00 8.99
N VAL A 111 -5.92 -10.31 10.16
CA VAL A 111 -6.69 -10.87 11.29
C VAL A 111 -7.17 -9.74 12.19
N ILE A 112 -8.48 -9.68 12.41
CA ILE A 112 -9.09 -8.71 13.34
C ILE A 112 -9.14 -9.35 14.74
N ILE A 113 -8.38 -8.80 15.68
CA ILE A 113 -8.39 -9.20 17.09
C ILE A 113 -8.97 -8.02 17.90
N PRO A 114 -10.21 -8.11 18.41
CA PRO A 114 -10.78 -7.07 19.26
C PRO A 114 -10.01 -6.96 20.57
N ILE A 115 -9.52 -5.76 20.89
CA ILE A 115 -8.88 -5.45 22.18
C ILE A 115 -9.84 -4.59 23.00
N PRO A 116 -10.28 -5.04 24.19
CA PRO A 116 -11.14 -4.23 25.05
C PRO A 116 -10.39 -2.98 25.50
N LYS A 117 -11.06 -1.83 25.48
CA LYS A 117 -10.49 -0.59 26.03
C LYS A 117 -10.31 -0.73 27.55
N PRO A 118 -9.25 -0.15 28.13
CA PRO A 118 -9.07 -0.08 29.57
C PRO A 118 -10.13 0.78 30.26
#